data_AF-A0A9W7CT23-F1
#
_entry.id   AF-A0A9W7CT23-F1
#
_cell.length_a   1.000
_cell.length_b   1.000
_cell.length_c   1.000
_cell.angle_alpha   90.00
_cell.angle_beta   90.00
_cell.angle_gamma   90.00
#
_symmetry.space_group_name_H-M   'P 1'
#
loop_
_entity.id
_entity.type
_entity.pdbx_description
1 polymer ?
#
loop_
_entity_poly.entity_id
_entity_poly.type
_entity_poly.pdbx_seq_one_letter_code
_entity_poly.pdbx_strand_id
1 'polypeptide(L)'
;MARSHNFDYYWYVAFDSKWRVTNGGKEVEADFGVFQEDDTMKSNFQQLTIGWKDPRVLRNAGTKLMLSENGGNVYMSAKSSDWLVQEQQVWFFDSYTQQIRSKSSDRCLDAYQGWNGGIVHVYRCMDNEVNQKWTYESSTGKLKHVKHQGFCLDTDPAQGNKLQLYGCSPNNPNQKWNVIKPANI
;
A
#
# COMPACT_ATOMS: atom_id res chain seq x y z
N MET A 1 1.51 -16.63 -6.74
CA MET A 1 0.38 -16.73 -7.68
C MET A 1 -0.32 -15.38 -7.69
N ALA A 2 -0.07 -14.54 -8.71
CA ALA A 2 -0.75 -13.25 -8.85
C ALA A 2 -1.76 -13.39 -10.00
N ARG A 3 -3.05 -13.27 -9.69
CA ARG A 3 -4.14 -13.26 -10.67
C ARG A 3 -4.48 -11.82 -11.03
N SER A 4 -4.22 -11.43 -12.27
CA SER A 4 -4.86 -10.28 -12.89
C SER A 4 -4.99 -10.58 -14.39
N HIS A 5 -6.22 -10.53 -14.91
CA HIS A 5 -6.57 -10.54 -16.34
C HIS A 5 -6.32 -11.80 -17.19
N ASN A 6 -6.84 -12.97 -16.81
CA ASN A 6 -7.11 -14.07 -17.78
C ASN A 6 -5.94 -14.49 -18.71
N PHE A 7 -4.70 -14.26 -18.29
CA PHE A 7 -3.49 -14.70 -18.97
C PHE A 7 -2.76 -15.66 -18.04
N ASP A 8 -2.69 -16.93 -18.42
CA ASP A 8 -1.75 -17.88 -17.83
C ASP A 8 -0.37 -17.61 -18.45
N TYR A 9 0.44 -16.77 -17.81
CA TYR A 9 1.85 -16.63 -18.17
C TYR A 9 2.72 -17.31 -17.11
N TYR A 10 3.49 -18.31 -17.54
CA TYR A 10 4.53 -18.97 -16.75
C TYR A 10 5.89 -18.49 -17.27
N TRP A 11 6.28 -17.26 -16.95
CA TRP A 11 7.60 -16.75 -17.31
C TRP A 11 8.57 -17.00 -16.15
N TYR A 12 9.39 -18.04 -16.27
CA TYR A 12 10.23 -18.56 -15.17
C TYR A 12 11.71 -18.16 -15.28
N VAL A 13 12.07 -17.24 -16.19
CA VAL A 13 13.48 -16.87 -16.40
C VAL A 13 13.65 -15.36 -16.40
N ALA A 14 14.59 -14.88 -15.58
CA ALA A 14 14.94 -13.46 -15.55
C ALA A 14 15.68 -13.00 -16.83
N PHE A 15 16.06 -13.93 -17.71
CA PHE A 15 16.93 -13.74 -18.86
C PHE A 15 16.15 -13.86 -20.17
N ASP A 16 16.54 -13.06 -21.15
CA ASP A 16 16.14 -13.24 -22.54
C ASP A 16 16.56 -14.62 -23.06
N SER A 17 15.84 -15.12 -24.07
CA SER A 17 16.17 -16.36 -24.79
C SER A 17 16.11 -16.13 -26.29
N LYS A 18 17.10 -15.41 -26.83
CA LYS A 18 17.23 -15.04 -28.26
C LYS A 18 17.17 -16.25 -29.18
N TRP A 19 17.68 -17.40 -28.75
CA TRP A 19 17.62 -18.65 -29.52
C TRP A 19 16.18 -19.10 -29.86
N ARG A 20 15.17 -18.66 -29.10
CA ARG A 20 13.76 -19.02 -29.34
C ARG A 20 13.14 -18.28 -30.54
N VAL A 21 13.73 -17.16 -30.96
CA VAL A 21 13.38 -16.53 -32.24
C VAL A 21 13.89 -17.41 -33.39
N THR A 22 15.13 -17.89 -33.30
CA THR A 22 15.77 -18.72 -34.32
C THR A 22 15.04 -20.05 -34.54
N ASN A 23 14.46 -20.65 -33.49
CA ASN A 23 13.86 -22.00 -33.56
C ASN A 23 12.33 -22.04 -33.42
N GLY A 24 11.64 -20.90 -33.30
CA GLY A 24 10.19 -20.92 -33.04
C GLY A 24 9.42 -19.62 -33.19
N GLY A 25 10.05 -18.52 -33.67
CA GLY A 25 9.37 -17.23 -33.84
C GLY A 25 8.80 -16.65 -32.54
N LYS A 26 9.43 -16.98 -31.41
CA LYS A 26 8.96 -16.64 -30.06
C LYS A 26 9.60 -15.34 -29.58
N GLU A 27 9.10 -14.22 -30.10
CA GLU A 27 9.63 -12.87 -29.82
C GLU A 27 9.50 -12.47 -28.35
N VAL A 28 8.40 -12.85 -27.69
CA VAL A 28 8.18 -12.52 -26.27
C VAL A 28 9.30 -13.12 -25.42
N GLU A 29 9.57 -14.41 -25.59
CA GLU A 29 10.59 -15.10 -24.81
C GLU A 29 12.02 -14.65 -25.13
N ALA A 30 12.24 -14.04 -26.29
CA ALA A 30 13.52 -13.47 -26.67
C ALA A 30 13.78 -12.08 -26.07
N ASP A 31 12.76 -11.37 -25.59
CA ASP A 31 12.87 -9.95 -25.23
C ASP A 31 12.22 -9.56 -23.89
N PHE A 32 11.48 -10.45 -23.23
CA PHE A 32 10.73 -10.14 -21.99
C PHE A 32 11.53 -10.33 -20.69
N GLY A 33 12.83 -10.68 -20.76
CA GLY A 33 13.71 -10.78 -19.59
C GLY A 33 14.12 -9.43 -19.00
N VAL A 34 14.54 -9.43 -17.73
CA VAL A 34 15.22 -8.29 -17.06
C VAL A 34 16.70 -8.23 -17.44
N PHE A 35 17.29 -9.41 -17.70
CA PHE A 35 18.68 -9.61 -18.11
C PHE A 35 18.73 -10.10 -19.57
N GLN A 36 19.83 -9.82 -20.25
CA GLN A 36 20.18 -10.45 -21.53
C GLN A 36 20.70 -11.89 -21.30
N GLU A 37 20.92 -12.66 -22.38
CA GLU A 37 21.45 -14.04 -22.29
C GLU A 37 22.86 -14.14 -21.67
N ASP A 38 23.61 -13.04 -21.67
CA ASP A 38 24.98 -12.95 -21.14
C ASP A 38 25.03 -12.48 -19.67
N ASP A 39 23.91 -12.62 -18.95
CA ASP A 39 23.71 -12.15 -17.57
C ASP A 39 23.80 -10.63 -17.36
N THR A 40 23.86 -9.83 -18.43
CA THR A 40 23.86 -8.37 -18.29
C THR A 40 22.44 -7.84 -18.08
N MET A 41 22.23 -7.06 -17.01
CA MET A 41 20.93 -6.40 -16.78
C MET A 41 20.68 -5.36 -17.87
N LYS A 42 19.48 -5.31 -18.44
CA LYS A 42 19.17 -4.31 -19.47
C LYS A 42 19.25 -2.89 -18.90
N SER A 43 19.77 -1.96 -19.70
CA SER A 43 20.08 -0.59 -19.26
C SER A 43 18.89 0.17 -18.69
N ASN A 44 17.68 -0.09 -19.22
CA ASN A 44 16.44 0.49 -18.73
C ASN A 44 16.10 0.08 -17.28
N PHE A 45 16.63 -1.05 -16.80
CA PHE A 45 16.52 -1.49 -15.41
C PHE A 45 17.72 -1.05 -14.55
N GLN A 46 18.93 -0.99 -15.12
CA GLN A 46 20.13 -0.54 -14.39
C GLN A 46 20.02 0.90 -13.87
N GLN A 47 19.32 1.76 -14.61
CA GLN A 47 19.07 3.15 -14.21
C GLN A 47 17.99 3.28 -13.12
N LEU A 48 17.26 2.20 -12.80
CA LEU A 48 16.21 2.24 -11.79
C LEU A 48 16.82 2.13 -10.40
N THR A 49 16.53 3.10 -9.55
CA THR A 49 16.78 2.98 -8.11
C THR A 49 15.62 2.22 -7.49
N ILE A 50 15.79 0.91 -7.29
CA ILE A 50 14.80 0.07 -6.61
C ILE A 50 15.00 0.23 -5.10
N GLY A 51 14.21 1.11 -4.48
CA GLY A 51 14.16 1.23 -3.02
C GLY A 51 13.22 0.17 -2.42
N TRP A 52 13.66 -0.49 -1.35
CA TRP A 52 12.75 -1.26 -0.51
C TRP A 52 11.78 -0.31 0.18
N LYS A 53 10.51 -0.34 -0.20
CA LYS A 53 9.46 0.35 0.57
C LYS A 53 9.31 -0.38 1.91
N ASP A 54 9.38 0.38 2.99
CA ASP A 54 9.41 -0.19 4.33
C ASP A 54 7.98 -0.57 4.77
N PRO A 55 7.63 -1.87 4.83
CA PRO A 55 6.26 -2.28 5.08
C PRO A 55 5.87 -2.03 6.53
N ARG A 56 4.64 -1.57 6.72
CA ARG A 56 4.06 -1.27 8.02
C ARG A 56 2.65 -1.79 8.13
N VAL A 57 2.23 -2.05 9.36
CA VAL A 57 0.84 -2.29 9.68
C VAL A 57 0.36 -1.21 10.62
N LEU A 58 -0.86 -0.75 10.37
CA LEU A 58 -1.50 0.33 11.10
C LEU A 58 -2.52 -0.27 12.05
N ARG A 59 -2.09 -0.54 13.28
CA ARG A 59 -2.95 -1.11 14.32
C ARG A 59 -3.56 0.00 15.16
N ASN A 60 -4.87 0.06 15.20
CA ASN A 60 -5.60 1.00 16.05
C ASN A 60 -5.36 0.67 17.53
N ALA A 61 -5.04 1.68 18.34
CA ALA A 61 -4.69 1.49 19.74
C ALA A 61 -5.90 1.11 20.61
N GLY A 62 -7.10 1.61 20.28
CA GLY A 62 -8.34 1.29 20.97
C GLY A 62 -8.84 -0.12 20.65
N THR A 63 -9.14 -0.37 19.39
CA THR A 63 -9.81 -1.61 18.94
C THR A 63 -8.86 -2.78 18.76
N LYS A 64 -7.54 -2.52 18.67
CA LYS A 64 -6.50 -3.49 18.35
C LYS A 64 -6.60 -4.11 16.94
N LEU A 65 -7.57 -3.67 16.14
CA LEU A 65 -7.73 -4.05 14.74
C LEU A 65 -6.72 -3.30 13.86
N MET A 66 -6.51 -3.82 12.66
CA MET A 66 -5.54 -3.33 11.70
C MET A 66 -6.25 -2.79 10.47
N LEU A 67 -5.79 -1.63 9.99
CA LEU A 67 -6.26 -1.07 8.73
C LEU A 67 -5.91 -2.05 7.61
N SER A 68 -6.94 -2.48 6.89
CA SER A 68 -6.85 -3.48 5.83
C SER A 68 -7.51 -2.95 4.57
N GLU A 69 -7.02 -3.40 3.42
CA GLU A 69 -7.59 -3.07 2.12
C GLU A 69 -7.73 -4.31 1.25
N ASN A 70 -8.90 -4.47 0.64
CA ASN A 70 -9.13 -5.54 -0.33
C ASN A 70 -10.07 -5.04 -1.43
N GLY A 71 -9.64 -5.17 -2.68
CA GLY A 71 -10.46 -4.85 -3.85
C GLY A 71 -10.94 -3.39 -3.92
N GLY A 72 -10.21 -2.45 -3.31
CA GLY A 72 -10.58 -1.03 -3.22
C GLY A 72 -11.37 -0.65 -1.96
N ASN A 73 -11.69 -1.60 -1.09
CA ASN A 73 -12.42 -1.34 0.16
C ASN A 73 -11.46 -1.29 1.34
N VAL A 74 -11.52 -0.23 2.13
CA VAL A 74 -10.79 -0.10 3.40
C VAL A 74 -11.65 -0.51 4.58
N TYR A 75 -11.09 -1.26 5.52
CA TYR A 75 -11.80 -1.74 6.71
C TYR A 75 -10.82 -2.08 7.83
N MET A 76 -11.36 -2.32 9.02
CA MET A 76 -10.60 -2.74 10.19
C MET A 76 -10.76 -4.23 10.41
N SER A 77 -9.67 -4.99 10.52
CA SER A 77 -9.73 -6.44 10.76
C SER A 77 -8.71 -6.93 11.78
N ALA A 78 -8.98 -8.09 12.38
CA ALA A 78 -8.02 -8.76 13.27
C ALA A 78 -6.84 -9.33 12.47
N LYS A 79 -5.77 -9.72 13.15
CA LYS A 79 -4.62 -10.36 12.49
C LYS A 79 -5.04 -11.65 11.81
N SER A 80 -4.77 -11.75 10.52
CA SER A 80 -5.01 -12.99 9.78
C SER A 80 -3.90 -14.00 10.03
N SER A 81 -4.26 -15.28 10.13
CA SER A 81 -3.31 -16.41 10.07
C SER A 81 -2.93 -16.80 8.64
N ASP A 82 -3.71 -16.36 7.64
CA ASP A 82 -3.42 -16.56 6.22
C ASP A 82 -2.46 -15.47 5.72
N TRP A 83 -1.28 -15.89 5.26
CA TRP A 83 -0.23 -15.01 4.77
C TRP A 83 -0.66 -14.18 3.54
N LEU A 84 -1.56 -14.69 2.69
CA LEU A 84 -2.10 -13.93 1.55
C LEU A 84 -2.99 -12.78 2.03
N VAL A 85 -3.78 -13.03 3.08
CA VAL A 85 -4.65 -12.02 3.69
C VAL A 85 -3.83 -11.02 4.50
N GLN A 86 -2.70 -11.44 5.11
CA GLN A 86 -1.82 -10.50 5.80
C GLN A 86 -1.31 -9.39 4.89
N GLU A 87 -1.12 -9.64 3.58
CA GLU A 87 -0.71 -8.59 2.64
C GLU A 87 -1.72 -7.45 2.52
N GLN A 88 -3.01 -7.73 2.70
CA GLN A 88 -4.09 -6.73 2.74
C GLN A 88 -3.98 -5.79 3.93
N GLN A 89 -3.24 -6.19 4.97
CA GLN A 89 -3.08 -5.44 6.22
C GLN A 89 -1.78 -4.59 6.20
N VAL A 90 -1.00 -4.66 5.11
CA VAL A 90 0.30 -4.00 4.99
C VAL A 90 0.20 -2.74 4.13
N TRP A 91 0.87 -1.70 4.60
CA TRP A 91 0.93 -0.38 3.99
C TRP A 91 2.37 0.10 3.88
N PHE A 92 2.65 0.92 2.90
CA PHE A 92 3.93 1.59 2.71
C PHE A 92 3.78 3.08 2.97
N PHE A 93 4.66 3.62 3.81
CA PHE A 93 4.78 5.04 4.04
C PHE A 93 5.80 5.60 3.07
N ASP A 94 5.37 6.56 2.26
CA ASP A 94 6.26 7.28 1.37
C ASP A 94 6.50 8.66 1.96
N SER A 95 7.67 8.87 2.57
CA SER A 95 7.98 10.15 3.22
C SER A 95 8.18 11.30 2.24
N TYR A 96 8.54 11.01 0.98
CA TYR A 96 8.74 12.02 -0.05
C TYR A 96 7.39 12.53 -0.56
N THR A 97 6.48 11.62 -0.89
CA THR A 97 5.14 11.97 -1.38
C THR A 97 4.11 12.13 -0.26
N GLN A 98 4.44 11.82 1.00
CA GLN A 98 3.53 11.77 2.15
C GLN A 98 2.29 10.88 1.95
N GLN A 99 2.41 9.85 1.11
CA GLN A 99 1.33 8.91 0.83
C GLN A 99 1.43 7.66 1.69
N ILE A 100 0.26 7.09 1.99
CA ILE A 100 0.13 5.78 2.63
C ILE A 100 -0.44 4.84 1.57
N ARG A 101 0.39 3.93 1.06
CA ARG A 101 0.07 3.05 -0.08
C ARG A 101 -0.25 1.64 0.38
N SER A 102 -1.35 1.08 -0.09
CA SER A 102 -1.72 -0.30 0.18
C SER A 102 -0.76 -1.27 -0.52
N LYS A 103 -0.25 -2.28 0.20
CA LYS A 103 0.56 -3.35 -0.42
C LYS A 103 -0.29 -4.22 -1.36
N SER A 104 -1.57 -4.43 -1.06
CA SER A 104 -2.43 -5.33 -1.85
C SER A 104 -2.88 -4.76 -3.18
N SER A 105 -3.00 -3.43 -3.32
CA SER A 105 -3.54 -2.82 -4.55
C SER A 105 -2.73 -1.66 -5.12
N ASP A 106 -1.63 -1.23 -4.48
CA ASP A 106 -0.87 -0.02 -4.83
C ASP A 106 -1.74 1.26 -4.92
N ARG A 107 -2.83 1.29 -4.16
CA ARG A 107 -3.70 2.48 -4.01
C ARG A 107 -3.35 3.26 -2.74
N CYS A 108 -3.59 4.56 -2.79
CA CYS A 108 -3.28 5.51 -1.73
C CYS A 108 -4.48 5.78 -0.84
N LEU A 109 -4.25 5.88 0.48
CA LEU A 109 -5.26 6.34 1.43
C LEU A 109 -5.64 7.79 1.14
N ASP A 110 -6.94 8.04 0.98
CA ASP A 110 -7.49 9.29 0.45
C ASP A 110 -8.69 9.76 1.30
N ALA A 111 -8.73 11.05 1.64
CA ALA A 111 -9.85 11.68 2.32
C ALA A 111 -10.15 13.08 1.77
N TYR A 112 -11.02 13.17 0.76
CA TYR A 112 -11.40 14.44 0.16
C TYR A 112 -12.38 15.28 0.99
N GLN A 113 -13.10 14.67 1.95
CA GLN A 113 -14.13 15.33 2.76
C GLN A 113 -13.57 15.86 4.09
N GLY A 114 -13.31 17.17 4.16
CA GLY A 114 -12.71 17.86 5.30
C GLY A 114 -13.67 18.18 6.45
N TRP A 115 -14.47 17.21 6.91
CA TRP A 115 -15.40 17.37 8.04
C TRP A 115 -15.46 16.11 8.91
N ASN A 116 -16.03 16.24 10.11
CA ASN A 116 -16.21 15.11 11.03
C ASN A 116 -17.10 14.03 10.38
N GLY A 117 -16.57 12.81 10.30
CA GLY A 117 -17.26 11.71 9.62
C GLY A 117 -17.02 11.64 8.11
N GLY A 118 -16.12 12.48 7.58
CA GLY A 118 -15.69 12.47 6.20
C GLY A 118 -15.12 11.11 5.78
N ILE A 119 -15.42 10.69 4.57
CA ILE A 119 -15.06 9.37 4.06
C ILE A 119 -13.54 9.26 3.89
N VAL A 120 -12.98 8.17 4.41
CA VAL A 120 -11.63 7.73 4.09
C VAL A 120 -11.74 6.46 3.24
N HIS A 121 -11.02 6.43 2.13
CA HIS A 121 -11.03 5.34 1.17
C HIS A 121 -9.64 5.16 0.56
N VAL A 122 -9.51 4.25 -0.40
CA VAL A 122 -8.32 4.19 -1.26
C VAL A 122 -8.64 4.66 -2.67
N TYR A 123 -7.70 5.36 -3.29
CA TYR A 123 -7.80 5.80 -4.68
C TYR A 123 -6.46 5.63 -5.40
N ARG A 124 -6.44 5.78 -6.74
CA ARG A 124 -5.18 5.73 -7.49
C ARG A 124 -4.20 6.77 -6.92
N CYS A 125 -2.95 6.37 -6.73
CA CYS A 125 -1.94 7.27 -6.19
C CYS A 125 -1.62 8.40 -7.17
N MET A 126 -1.68 9.64 -6.69
CA MET A 126 -1.35 10.83 -7.46
C MET A 126 -0.45 11.74 -6.63
N ASP A 127 0.77 11.98 -7.13
CA ASP A 127 1.80 12.67 -6.35
C ASP A 127 1.42 14.12 -5.99
N ASN A 128 0.57 14.77 -6.78
CA ASN A 128 0.07 16.12 -6.52
C ASN A 128 -1.31 16.16 -5.85
N GLU A 129 -1.93 15.01 -5.55
CA GLU A 129 -3.24 14.96 -4.90
C GLU A 129 -3.12 15.24 -3.40
N VAL A 130 -3.61 16.41 -2.99
CA VAL A 130 -3.48 16.91 -1.61
C VAL A 130 -4.35 16.13 -0.61
N ASN A 131 -5.39 15.44 -1.08
CA ASN A 131 -6.26 14.58 -0.26
C ASN A 131 -5.62 13.23 0.10
N GLN A 132 -4.45 12.91 -0.47
CA GLN A 132 -3.72 11.66 -0.23
C GLN A 132 -2.50 11.85 0.68
N LYS A 133 -2.40 13.00 1.34
CA LYS A 133 -1.22 13.43 2.08
C LYS A 133 -1.45 13.30 3.57
N TRP A 134 -0.64 12.47 4.21
CA TRP A 134 -0.74 12.13 5.63
C TRP A 134 0.61 12.24 6.31
N THR A 135 0.60 12.70 7.57
CA THR A 135 1.78 12.74 8.43
C THR A 135 1.52 11.91 9.66
N TYR A 136 2.43 10.97 9.96
CA TYR A 136 2.41 10.24 11.23
C TYR A 136 3.18 11.02 12.30
N GLU A 137 2.48 11.41 13.36
CA GLU A 137 3.09 12.00 14.55
C GLU A 137 3.36 10.91 15.59
N SER A 138 4.61 10.46 15.67
CA SER A 138 5.01 9.34 16.54
C SER A 138 4.83 9.63 18.04
N SER A 139 4.92 10.89 18.47
CA SER A 139 4.74 11.29 19.87
C SER A 139 3.30 11.10 20.36
N THR A 140 2.32 11.21 19.48
CA THR A 140 0.89 11.04 19.82
C THR A 140 0.27 9.79 19.22
N GLY A 141 0.95 9.14 18.27
CA GLY A 141 0.45 8.02 17.50
C GLY A 141 -0.62 8.41 16.47
N LYS A 142 -0.70 9.69 16.09
CA LYS A 142 -1.78 10.17 15.21
C LYS A 142 -1.35 10.21 13.76
N LEU A 143 -2.25 9.81 12.86
CA LEU A 143 -2.12 10.08 11.43
C LEU A 143 -2.92 11.34 11.12
N LYS A 144 -2.22 12.45 10.92
CA LYS A 144 -2.80 13.76 10.64
C LYS A 144 -2.93 13.96 9.15
N HIS A 145 -4.06 14.47 8.71
CA HIS A 145 -4.25 14.85 7.32
C HIS A 145 -3.48 16.16 7.03
N VAL A 146 -2.79 16.23 5.90
CA VAL A 146 -1.96 17.41 5.55
C VAL A 146 -2.81 18.57 5.02
N LYS A 147 -3.73 18.31 4.07
CA LYS A 147 -4.64 19.33 3.53
C LYS A 147 -5.69 19.81 4.55
N HIS A 148 -6.44 18.88 5.14
CA HIS A 148 -7.47 19.16 6.15
C HIS A 148 -6.83 19.25 7.53
N GLN A 149 -6.20 20.41 7.82
CA GLN A 149 -5.52 20.64 9.08
C GLN A 149 -6.46 20.49 10.28
N GLY A 150 -5.97 19.88 11.36
CA GLY A 150 -6.77 19.59 12.56
C GLY A 150 -7.56 18.29 12.49
N PHE A 151 -7.56 17.59 11.35
CA PHE A 151 -8.19 16.28 11.20
C PHE A 151 -7.18 15.11 11.28
N CYS A 152 -7.65 14.02 11.86
CA CYS A 152 -6.91 12.78 12.08
C CYS A 152 -7.65 11.59 11.47
N LEU A 153 -6.90 10.55 11.09
CA LEU A 153 -7.47 9.25 10.79
C LEU A 153 -8.10 8.67 12.06
N ASP A 154 -9.38 8.31 11.96
CA ASP A 154 -10.22 7.86 13.06
C ASP A 154 -10.97 6.58 12.65
N THR A 155 -11.23 5.72 13.62
CA THR A 155 -12.20 4.63 13.47
C THR A 155 -13.41 4.89 14.35
N ASP A 156 -14.62 4.62 13.87
CA ASP A 156 -15.84 4.72 14.67
C ASP A 156 -16.35 3.34 15.13
N PRO A 157 -16.06 2.89 16.37
CA PRO A 157 -16.56 1.61 16.87
C PRO A 157 -18.09 1.54 16.92
N ALA A 158 -18.79 2.67 17.08
CA ALA A 158 -20.25 2.70 17.11
C ALA A 158 -20.86 2.45 15.72
N GLN A 159 -20.08 2.66 14.65
CA GLN A 159 -20.45 2.37 13.26
C GLN A 159 -19.62 1.20 12.70
N GLY A 160 -19.35 0.18 13.50
CA GLY A 160 -18.67 -1.04 13.04
C GLY A 160 -17.20 -0.81 12.68
N ASN A 161 -16.51 0.10 13.38
CA ASN A 161 -15.14 0.54 13.10
C ASN A 161 -14.98 1.22 11.74
N LYS A 162 -16.02 1.93 11.27
CA LYS A 162 -15.95 2.75 10.05
C LYS A 162 -14.72 3.65 10.09
N LEU A 163 -13.91 3.61 9.04
CA LEU A 163 -12.77 4.50 8.88
C LEU A 163 -13.26 5.89 8.44
N GLN A 164 -12.79 6.94 9.09
CA GLN A 164 -13.26 8.29 8.84
C GLN A 164 -12.20 9.34 9.13
N LEU A 165 -12.44 10.52 8.60
CA LEU A 165 -11.75 11.73 8.99
C LEU A 165 -12.51 12.37 10.15
N TYR A 166 -11.81 12.70 11.24
CA TYR A 166 -12.42 13.32 12.41
C TYR A 166 -11.46 14.30 13.09
N GLY A 167 -11.99 15.33 13.74
CA GLY A 167 -11.19 16.29 14.49
C GLY A 167 -10.25 15.61 15.48
N CYS A 168 -8.98 16.01 15.46
CA CYS A 168 -7.94 15.43 16.28
C CYS A 168 -8.17 15.70 17.78
N SER A 169 -8.39 14.64 18.57
CA SER A 169 -8.62 14.71 20.03
C SER A 169 -7.49 14.06 20.83
N PRO A 170 -6.83 14.75 21.80
CA PRO A 170 -5.58 14.26 22.43
C PRO A 170 -5.67 12.85 23.04
N ASN A 171 -6.80 12.54 23.67
CA ASN A 171 -7.02 11.30 24.43
C ASN A 171 -8.00 10.34 23.74
N ASN A 172 -8.17 10.43 22.42
CA ASN A 172 -9.03 9.51 21.69
C ASN A 172 -8.24 8.28 21.21
N PRO A 173 -8.44 7.08 21.80
CA PRO A 173 -7.73 5.87 21.37
C PRO A 173 -8.11 5.42 19.95
N ASN A 174 -9.25 5.87 19.42
CA ASN A 174 -9.68 5.57 18.05
C ASN A 174 -8.85 6.32 16.98
N GLN A 175 -8.12 7.36 17.39
CA GLN A 175 -7.22 8.15 16.53
C GLN A 175 -5.75 7.83 16.76
N LYS A 176 -5.45 6.85 17.61
CA LYS A 176 -4.10 6.43 17.93
C LYS A 176 -3.78 5.15 17.17
N TRP A 177 -2.64 5.16 16.50
CA TRP A 177 -2.18 4.14 15.57
C TRP A 177 -0.76 3.74 15.93
N ASN A 178 -0.58 2.43 16.13
CA ASN A 178 0.74 1.83 16.22
C ASN A 178 1.19 1.47 14.81
N VAL A 179 2.29 2.08 14.37
CA VAL A 179 2.93 1.80 13.07
C VAL A 179 3.98 0.72 13.29
N ILE A 180 3.62 -0.54 13.04
CA ILE A 180 4.40 -1.72 13.45
C ILE A 180 5.00 -2.38 12.21
N LYS A 181 6.20 -2.99 12.34
CA LYS A 181 6.73 -3.87 11.30
C LYS A 181 5.88 -5.14 11.21
N PRO A 182 5.52 -5.65 10.01
CA PRO A 182 4.72 -6.86 9.86
C PRO A 182 5.21 -8.07 10.67
N ALA A 183 6.54 -8.23 10.79
CA ALA A 183 7.16 -9.31 11.56
C ALA A 183 6.92 -9.24 13.08
N ASN A 184 6.46 -8.10 13.61
CA ASN A 184 6.32 -7.83 15.04
C ASN A 184 4.85 -7.80 15.52
N ILE A 185 3.93 -8.28 14.69
CA ILE A 185 2.48 -8.32 14.97
C ILE A 185 2.11 -9.64 15.61
#